data_AF-A0A5J9VUR7-F1
#
_entry.id   AF-A0A5J9VUR7-F1
#
_cell.length_a   1.000
_cell.length_b   1.000
_cell.length_c   1.000
_cell.angle_alpha   90.00
_cell.angle_beta   90.00
_cell.angle_gamma   90.00
#
_symmetry.space_group_name_H-M   'P 1'
#
loop_
_entity.id
_entity.type
_entity.pdbx_description
1 polymer ?
#
loop_
_entity_poly.entity_id
_entity_poly.type
_entity_poly.pdbx_seq_one_letter_code
_entity_poly.pdbx_strand_id
1 'polypeptide(L)'
;LLRVDFLKRAAAMAANGAPTNMQKEQMFGLAEKEMEYRVDLFNRLTQTCFDKCIEKRHKEAELNMGENSCIDRCVSKYWQKQKLRFKSRDHGRNNVTQTINAVAGDEDAVSVSLCKLTTIHEALHVPEGPEAHRPHTNSHSLRSCALCPCQTQPETVGTAPMAAGDARSPTGRRVVMFPFPFPSHITPMLQLAGLLCARGLAVTVLHTDFNAPDPARHPEFTFVSISESIPRDVVDNADMVEQMMGLNAACEAPFQAALGELQLLHGQRAICAVVVDGQWYAMLGAAKRTGVPALAMRADGAATFLSMLATPRLRAAGCLPVKGKLVALAQTLPGLEPLRLRDLIRVAGSDEETVLRFITLIADAMRASSAGVVVNTFDGIEGPELVKIQGELSRPAFAVGPLHLLSPAAVEHGLHAPDRGCLSWLDAHRPRSVLYVSLGSVARIDRAVFQEMAAGLAASGVPFLWVLRPGFLRDAGDEQGAPPLLPEGHKGKLVSWAPQREVLAHRSIGGFWTHCGWNSMMETICAGVPVLAQPCFADQTVSARYVSQRWGVGLAVGEMMDRVNIANALKGLMTRDEGGEMRRQRASHLKTEVSLCVAKGGSAGLAVDNLVEYMLSL
;
A
#
# COMPACT_ATOMS: atom_id res chain seq x y z
N LEU A 1 16.03 -7.96 -21.80
CA LEU A 1 16.84 -8.87 -22.68
C LEU A 1 18.12 -8.22 -23.22
N LEU A 2 18.12 -6.94 -23.64
CA LEU A 2 19.32 -6.21 -24.12
C LEU A 2 20.39 -6.00 -23.03
N ARG A 3 19.97 -5.75 -21.78
CA ARG A 3 20.86 -5.59 -20.60
C ARG A 3 21.62 -6.88 -20.24
N VAL A 4 21.06 -8.05 -20.56
CA VAL A 4 21.65 -9.36 -20.22
C VAL A 4 22.78 -9.74 -21.18
N ASP A 5 22.67 -9.37 -22.46
CA ASP A 5 23.77 -9.59 -23.43
C ASP A 5 24.94 -8.61 -23.20
N PHE A 6 24.65 -7.38 -22.77
CA PHE A 6 25.68 -6.41 -22.36
C PHE A 6 26.49 -6.93 -21.16
N LEU A 7 25.80 -7.47 -20.16
CA LEU A 7 26.42 -8.07 -18.98
C LEU A 7 27.24 -9.33 -19.30
N LYS A 8 26.80 -10.15 -20.27
CA LYS A 8 27.56 -11.33 -20.71
C LYS A 8 28.84 -10.98 -21.47
N ARG A 9 28.81 -9.94 -22.31
CA ARG A 9 30.00 -9.45 -23.01
C ARG A 9 30.98 -8.77 -22.04
N ALA A 10 30.47 -7.98 -21.08
CA ALA A 10 31.28 -7.40 -20.02
C ALA A 10 31.94 -8.47 -19.13
N ALA A 11 31.21 -9.55 -18.81
CA ALA A 11 31.74 -10.68 -18.04
C ALA A 11 32.82 -11.47 -18.80
N ALA A 12 32.71 -11.62 -20.13
CA ALA A 12 33.72 -12.27 -20.95
C ALA A 12 35.02 -11.44 -21.06
N MET A 13 34.94 -10.11 -20.98
CA MET A 13 36.10 -9.21 -21.03
C MET A 13 36.82 -9.08 -19.68
N ALA A 14 36.11 -9.26 -18.57
CA ALA A 14 36.72 -9.29 -17.23
C ALA A 14 37.75 -10.44 -17.05
N ALA A 15 37.70 -11.46 -17.92
CA ALA A 15 38.67 -12.55 -17.93
C ALA A 15 40.04 -12.19 -18.55
N ASN A 16 40.16 -11.07 -19.30
CA ASN A 16 41.36 -10.71 -20.08
C ASN A 16 42.04 -9.39 -19.66
N GLY A 17 41.81 -8.92 -18.43
CA GLY A 17 42.44 -7.70 -17.90
C GLY A 17 41.65 -6.42 -18.19
N ALA A 18 41.77 -5.43 -17.29
CA ALA A 18 40.91 -4.26 -17.27
C ALA A 18 41.19 -3.28 -18.44
N PRO A 19 40.15 -2.85 -19.20
CA PRO A 19 40.34 -1.92 -20.31
C PRO A 19 40.63 -0.49 -19.84
N THR A 20 41.46 0.22 -20.59
CA THR A 20 41.82 1.64 -20.35
C THR A 20 40.61 2.57 -20.55
N ASN A 21 40.64 3.78 -19.97
CA ASN A 21 39.51 4.72 -20.06
C ASN A 21 39.14 5.10 -21.50
N MET A 22 40.10 5.25 -22.41
CA MET A 22 39.82 5.45 -23.84
C MET A 22 39.08 4.28 -24.48
N GLN A 23 39.39 3.04 -24.08
CA GLN A 23 38.71 1.84 -24.61
C GLN A 23 37.28 1.72 -24.05
N LYS A 24 37.04 2.18 -22.82
CA LYS A 24 35.69 2.25 -22.25
C LYS A 24 34.84 3.29 -22.97
N GLU A 25 35.36 4.48 -23.22
CA GLU A 25 34.64 5.54 -23.96
C GLU A 25 34.31 5.12 -25.39
N GLN A 26 35.25 4.50 -26.12
CA GLN A 26 34.98 3.95 -27.45
C GLN A 26 33.94 2.82 -27.43
N MET A 27 33.93 1.96 -26.41
CA MET A 27 32.91 0.92 -26.27
C MET A 27 31.53 1.48 -25.91
N PHE A 28 31.46 2.50 -25.05
CA PHE A 28 30.20 3.18 -24.75
C PHE A 28 29.64 3.87 -26.00
N GLY A 29 30.50 4.57 -26.77
CA GLY A 29 30.09 5.18 -28.04
C GLY A 29 29.65 4.17 -29.10
N LEU A 30 30.26 2.97 -29.15
CA LEU A 30 29.83 1.91 -30.07
C LEU A 30 28.50 1.28 -29.64
N ALA A 31 28.29 1.09 -28.33
CA ALA A 31 27.07 0.53 -27.76
C ALA A 31 25.87 1.49 -27.89
N GLU A 32 26.12 2.79 -27.76
CA GLU A 32 25.13 3.84 -27.97
C GLU A 32 24.68 3.88 -29.44
N LYS A 33 25.63 3.86 -30.39
CA LYS A 33 25.32 3.73 -31.82
C LYS A 33 24.59 2.44 -32.18
N GLU A 34 24.94 1.32 -31.54
CA GLU A 34 24.24 0.05 -31.75
C GLU A 34 22.82 0.09 -31.16
N MET A 35 22.60 0.79 -30.05
CA MET A 35 21.28 0.98 -29.46
C MET A 35 20.40 1.90 -30.30
N GLU A 36 20.94 3.03 -30.76
CA GLU A 36 20.25 3.93 -31.68
C GLU A 36 19.82 3.22 -32.96
N TYR A 37 20.73 2.44 -33.58
CA TYR A 37 20.41 1.64 -34.77
C TYR A 37 19.30 0.60 -34.51
N ARG A 38 19.30 -0.04 -33.34
CA ARG A 38 18.28 -1.05 -32.98
C ARG A 38 16.91 -0.43 -32.72
N VAL A 39 16.87 0.75 -32.11
CA VAL A 39 15.63 1.50 -31.89
C VAL A 39 15.07 1.97 -33.24
N ASP A 40 15.91 2.54 -34.10
CA ASP A 40 15.51 2.97 -35.43
C ASP A 40 14.98 1.80 -36.29
N LEU A 41 15.68 0.66 -36.29
CA LEU A 41 15.23 -0.52 -37.02
C LEU A 41 13.95 -1.14 -36.44
N PHE A 42 13.79 -1.13 -35.11
CA PHE A 42 12.54 -1.58 -34.47
C PHE A 42 11.37 -0.69 -34.90
N ASN A 43 11.53 0.63 -34.87
CA ASN A 43 10.50 1.57 -35.29
C ASN A 43 10.12 1.39 -36.77
N ARG A 44 11.11 1.21 -37.67
CA ARG A 44 10.84 0.94 -39.09
C ARG A 44 10.11 -0.39 -39.33
N LEU A 45 10.44 -1.43 -38.57
CA LEU A 45 9.74 -2.72 -38.65
C LEU A 45 8.32 -2.65 -38.09
N THR A 46 8.12 -1.90 -37.00
CA THR A 46 6.78 -1.63 -36.44
C THR A 46 5.92 -0.89 -37.44
N GLN A 47 6.43 0.17 -38.06
CA GLN A 47 5.72 0.90 -39.12
C GLN A 47 5.39 0.00 -40.30
N THR A 48 6.35 -0.79 -40.78
CA THR A 48 6.10 -1.73 -41.90
C THR A 48 5.05 -2.79 -41.55
N CYS A 49 5.03 -3.28 -40.30
CA CYS A 49 4.01 -4.22 -39.84
C CYS A 49 2.65 -3.53 -39.74
N PHE A 50 2.61 -2.28 -39.29
CA PHE A 50 1.42 -1.47 -39.22
C PHE A 50 0.81 -1.24 -40.62
N ASP A 51 1.59 -0.72 -41.56
CA ASP A 51 1.17 -0.38 -42.92
C ASP A 51 0.69 -1.62 -43.70
N LYS A 52 1.39 -2.76 -43.53
CA LYS A 52 1.06 -3.99 -44.26
C LYS A 52 -0.10 -4.77 -43.65
N CYS A 53 -0.23 -4.80 -42.32
CA CYS A 53 -1.17 -5.69 -41.63
C CYS A 53 -2.43 -4.98 -41.11
N ILE A 54 -2.39 -3.67 -40.87
CA ILE A 54 -3.45 -2.95 -40.12
C ILE A 54 -4.00 -1.75 -40.92
N GLU A 55 -3.13 -0.92 -41.52
CA GLU A 55 -3.50 0.36 -42.12
C GLU A 55 -4.54 0.24 -43.25
N LYS A 56 -4.59 -0.90 -43.94
CA LYS A 56 -5.59 -1.16 -44.99
C LYS A 56 -7.05 -1.24 -44.47
N ARG A 57 -7.28 -1.26 -43.15
CA ARG A 57 -8.63 -1.35 -42.55
C ARG A 57 -8.89 -0.39 -41.39
N HIS A 58 -7.87 0.05 -40.66
CA HIS A 58 -8.01 0.92 -39.47
C HIS A 58 -6.86 1.93 -39.39
N LYS A 59 -7.15 3.16 -38.94
CA LYS A 59 -6.10 4.17 -38.66
C LYS A 59 -5.54 3.98 -37.25
N GLU A 60 -4.30 4.40 -37.01
CA GLU A 60 -3.61 4.17 -35.72
C GLU A 60 -4.36 4.74 -34.51
N ALA A 61 -4.99 5.90 -34.67
CA ALA A 61 -5.81 6.54 -33.63
C ALA A 61 -7.10 5.77 -33.29
N GLU A 62 -7.50 4.79 -34.11
CA GLU A 62 -8.70 3.97 -33.93
C GLU A 62 -8.41 2.64 -33.23
N LEU A 63 -7.12 2.31 -33.00
CA LEU A 63 -6.71 1.06 -32.37
C LEU A 63 -6.69 1.19 -30.85
N ASN A 64 -7.22 0.18 -30.17
CA ASN A 64 -7.15 0.09 -28.71
C ASN A 64 -5.80 -0.49 -28.24
N MET A 65 -5.50 -0.35 -26.93
CA MET A 65 -4.23 -0.82 -26.33
C MET A 65 -3.92 -2.30 -26.62
N GLY A 66 -4.95 -3.14 -26.77
CA GLY A 66 -4.79 -4.56 -27.07
C GLY A 66 -4.21 -4.80 -28.46
N GLU A 67 -4.69 -4.08 -29.46
CA GLU A 67 -4.27 -4.20 -30.86
C GLU A 67 -2.84 -3.68 -31.07
N ASN A 68 -2.48 -2.56 -30.44
CA ASN A 68 -1.10 -2.04 -30.46
C ASN A 68 -0.11 -3.04 -29.82
N SER A 69 -0.51 -3.71 -28.74
CA SER A 69 0.33 -4.73 -28.09
C SER A 69 0.60 -5.96 -28.97
N CYS A 70 -0.27 -6.25 -29.95
CA CYS A 70 -0.09 -7.34 -30.90
C CYS A 70 1.00 -7.04 -31.94
N ILE A 71 1.11 -5.78 -32.41
CA ILE A 71 2.16 -5.35 -33.35
C ILE A 71 3.52 -5.44 -32.66
N ASP A 72 3.64 -4.92 -31.44
CA ASP A 72 4.86 -4.98 -30.64
C ASP A 72 5.32 -6.43 -30.39
N ARG A 73 4.38 -7.33 -30.07
CA ARG A 73 4.67 -8.76 -29.92
C ARG A 73 5.13 -9.41 -31.22
N CYS A 74 4.59 -8.99 -32.37
CA CYS A 74 4.96 -9.53 -33.68
C CYS A 74 6.41 -9.15 -34.05
N VAL A 75 6.75 -7.86 -33.93
CA VAL A 75 8.10 -7.33 -34.18
C VAL A 75 9.11 -7.92 -33.19
N SER A 76 8.75 -8.05 -31.91
CA SER A 76 9.60 -8.66 -30.89
C SER A 76 9.90 -10.14 -31.19
N LYS A 77 8.90 -10.91 -31.67
CA LYS A 77 9.10 -12.31 -32.09
C LYS A 77 9.99 -12.43 -33.34
N TYR A 78 9.87 -11.52 -34.31
CA TYR A 78 10.75 -11.47 -35.48
C TYR A 78 12.22 -11.28 -35.04
N TRP A 79 12.46 -10.33 -34.15
CA TRP A 79 13.78 -10.08 -33.55
C TRP A 79 14.34 -11.29 -32.82
N GLN A 80 13.52 -12.00 -32.04
CA GLN A 80 13.95 -13.22 -31.34
C GLN A 80 14.36 -14.33 -32.33
N LYS A 81 13.66 -14.45 -33.47
CA LYS A 81 13.95 -15.46 -34.50
C LYS A 81 15.22 -15.15 -35.30
N GLN A 82 15.45 -13.88 -35.65
CA GLN A 82 16.71 -13.41 -36.25
C GLN A 82 17.91 -13.65 -35.33
N LYS A 83 17.75 -13.41 -34.01
CA LYS A 83 18.78 -13.66 -33.00
C LYS A 83 19.23 -15.13 -32.91
N LEU A 84 18.32 -16.07 -33.20
CA LEU A 84 18.61 -17.50 -33.26
C LEU A 84 19.37 -17.90 -34.54
N ARG A 85 19.11 -17.23 -35.67
CA ARG A 85 19.87 -17.44 -36.92
C ARG A 85 21.32 -16.96 -36.80
N PHE A 86 21.55 -15.82 -36.17
CA PHE A 86 22.91 -15.28 -35.96
C PHE A 86 23.75 -16.11 -34.98
N LYS A 87 23.14 -16.73 -33.96
CA LYS A 87 23.84 -17.66 -33.06
C LYS A 87 24.32 -18.95 -33.73
N SER A 88 23.72 -19.35 -34.86
CA SER A 88 24.12 -20.57 -35.59
C SER A 88 25.31 -20.39 -36.53
N ARG A 89 25.64 -19.15 -36.90
CA ARG A 89 26.72 -18.83 -37.86
C ARG A 89 28.05 -18.44 -37.21
N ASP A 90 28.10 -18.37 -35.88
CA ASP A 90 29.24 -17.79 -35.15
C ASP A 90 30.36 -18.80 -34.81
N HIS A 91 30.58 -19.80 -35.67
CA HIS A 91 31.78 -20.67 -35.60
C HIS A 91 32.89 -20.23 -36.58
N GLY A 92 33.04 -18.92 -36.78
CA GLY A 92 34.27 -18.34 -37.32
C GLY A 92 34.06 -17.30 -38.42
N ARG A 93 34.10 -16.02 -38.03
CA ARG A 93 34.92 -14.95 -38.64
C ARG A 93 34.49 -13.60 -38.06
N ASN A 94 35.42 -12.94 -37.36
CA ASN A 94 35.29 -11.56 -36.90
C ASN A 94 35.36 -10.60 -38.10
N ASN A 95 34.22 -10.10 -38.57
CA ASN A 95 34.16 -8.75 -39.16
C ASN A 95 32.73 -8.18 -39.15
N VAL A 96 32.50 -7.15 -38.33
CA VAL A 96 31.18 -6.52 -38.10
C VAL A 96 30.65 -5.82 -39.36
N THR A 97 31.54 -5.30 -40.21
CA THR A 97 31.17 -4.55 -41.43
C THR A 97 30.55 -5.43 -42.53
N GLN A 98 30.94 -6.71 -42.65
CA GLN A 98 30.31 -7.65 -43.59
C GLN A 98 28.92 -8.11 -43.14
N THR A 99 28.66 -8.11 -41.82
CA THR A 99 27.36 -8.47 -41.26
C THR A 99 26.30 -7.40 -41.55
N ILE A 100 26.72 -6.13 -41.59
CA ILE A 100 25.83 -4.98 -41.87
C ILE A 100 25.33 -5.01 -43.33
N ASN A 101 26.20 -5.33 -44.30
CA ASN A 101 25.80 -5.40 -45.72
C ASN A 101 25.00 -6.67 -46.06
N ALA A 102 25.17 -7.77 -45.31
CA ALA A 102 24.43 -9.01 -45.54
C ALA A 102 22.95 -8.95 -45.12
N VAL A 103 22.58 -8.02 -44.22
CA VAL A 103 21.19 -7.83 -43.77
C VAL A 103 20.43 -6.85 -44.66
N ALA A 104 21.11 -5.88 -45.28
CA ALA A 104 20.49 -4.96 -46.24
C ALA A 104 20.09 -5.63 -47.56
N GLY A 105 20.70 -6.78 -47.91
CA GLY A 105 20.41 -7.51 -49.15
C GLY A 105 19.31 -8.57 -49.06
N ASP A 106 18.60 -8.68 -47.92
CA ASP A 106 17.63 -9.77 -47.67
C ASP A 106 16.20 -9.25 -47.46
N GLU A 107 15.85 -8.15 -48.13
CA GLU A 107 14.46 -7.64 -48.17
C GLU A 107 13.49 -8.64 -48.83
N ASP A 108 13.99 -9.52 -49.71
CA ASP A 108 13.19 -10.56 -50.38
C ASP A 108 12.97 -11.83 -49.55
N ALA A 109 13.81 -12.15 -48.55
CA ALA A 109 13.55 -13.32 -47.68
C ALA A 109 12.42 -13.10 -46.67
N VAL A 110 12.02 -11.84 -46.43
CA VAL A 110 10.82 -11.50 -45.66
C VAL A 110 9.55 -11.93 -46.40
N SER A 111 9.57 -11.96 -47.74
CA SER A 111 8.46 -12.39 -48.60
C SER A 111 8.14 -13.89 -48.44
N VAL A 112 9.16 -14.76 -48.39
CA VAL A 112 8.96 -16.22 -48.43
C VAL A 112 8.63 -16.83 -47.05
N SER A 113 9.04 -16.21 -45.94
CA SER A 113 8.72 -16.72 -44.59
C SER A 113 7.34 -16.29 -44.06
N LEU A 114 6.73 -15.21 -44.58
CA LEU A 114 5.37 -14.81 -44.20
C LEU A 114 4.29 -15.64 -44.92
N CYS A 115 4.56 -16.17 -46.12
CA CYS A 115 3.61 -17.01 -46.86
C CYS A 115 3.34 -18.37 -46.19
N LYS A 116 4.21 -18.82 -45.26
CA LYS A 116 4.02 -20.06 -44.49
C LYS A 116 3.23 -19.90 -43.18
N LEU A 117 2.88 -18.67 -42.78
CA LEU A 117 2.01 -18.42 -41.62
C LEU A 117 0.55 -18.20 -42.00
N THR A 118 0.26 -17.95 -43.28
CA THR A 118 -1.11 -17.93 -43.83
C THR A 118 -1.70 -19.32 -44.03
N THR A 119 -0.89 -20.39 -44.07
CA THR A 119 -1.38 -21.78 -44.29
C THR A 119 -2.00 -22.44 -43.04
N ILE A 120 -2.07 -21.75 -41.89
CA ILE A 120 -2.84 -22.24 -40.72
C ILE A 120 -4.30 -21.75 -40.76
N HIS A 121 -4.65 -20.89 -41.72
CA HIS A 121 -6.02 -20.41 -41.90
C HIS A 121 -6.84 -21.20 -42.95
N GLU A 122 -6.27 -22.24 -43.57
CA GLU A 122 -6.93 -23.06 -44.61
C GLU A 122 -7.24 -24.52 -44.19
N ALA A 123 -6.98 -24.92 -42.95
CA ALA A 123 -7.32 -26.28 -42.46
C ALA A 123 -8.69 -26.37 -41.75
N LEU A 124 -9.51 -25.31 -41.79
CA LEU A 124 -10.89 -25.30 -41.29
C LEU A 124 -11.82 -24.76 -42.38
N HIS A 125 -11.96 -25.50 -43.47
CA HIS A 125 -13.07 -25.35 -44.41
C HIS A 125 -14.18 -26.36 -44.05
N VAL A 126 -15.39 -25.86 -43.86
CA VAL A 126 -16.64 -26.54 -44.25
C VAL A 126 -17.37 -25.55 -45.18
N PRO A 127 -17.89 -25.98 -46.35
CA PRO A 127 -17.99 -25.14 -47.54
C PRO A 127 -19.22 -24.22 -47.60
N GLU A 128 -19.12 -23.23 -48.49
CA GLU A 128 -20.08 -22.16 -48.81
C GLU A 128 -21.43 -22.65 -49.39
N GLY A 129 -22.39 -21.72 -49.42
CA GLY A 129 -23.83 -21.86 -49.73
C GLY A 129 -24.22 -22.36 -51.14
N PRO A 130 -25.50 -22.16 -51.54
CA PRO A 130 -25.83 -20.88 -52.19
C PRO A 130 -27.20 -20.26 -51.86
N GLU A 131 -27.20 -18.91 -51.97
CA GLU A 131 -28.27 -17.98 -52.40
C GLU A 131 -29.64 -17.89 -51.67
N ALA A 132 -29.93 -16.72 -51.07
CA ALA A 132 -30.80 -15.68 -51.65
C ALA A 132 -31.34 -14.64 -50.62
N HIS A 133 -31.20 -13.35 -51.00
CA HIS A 133 -32.07 -12.19 -50.71
C HIS A 133 -32.49 -11.69 -49.30
N ARG A 134 -32.04 -10.44 -49.05
CA ARG A 134 -32.77 -9.25 -48.50
C ARG A 134 -32.98 -9.09 -46.97
N PRO A 135 -33.08 -7.82 -46.49
CA PRO A 135 -32.70 -7.40 -45.13
C PRO A 135 -33.91 -7.28 -44.19
N HIS A 136 -33.72 -7.35 -42.86
CA HIS A 136 -34.41 -6.51 -41.86
C HIS A 136 -33.98 -6.80 -40.40
N THR A 137 -33.95 -5.69 -39.67
CA THR A 137 -34.03 -5.39 -38.22
C THR A 137 -34.52 -6.44 -37.20
N ASN A 138 -33.99 -6.26 -35.97
CA ASN A 138 -34.55 -6.51 -34.62
C ASN A 138 -34.13 -7.76 -33.82
N SER A 139 -33.69 -7.44 -32.59
CA SER A 139 -33.70 -8.17 -31.31
C SER A 139 -34.43 -9.51 -31.23
N HIS A 140 -33.78 -10.56 -30.72
CA HIS A 140 -34.15 -11.26 -29.48
C HIS A 140 -33.17 -12.41 -29.13
N SER A 141 -33.15 -12.69 -27.83
CA SER A 141 -32.47 -13.72 -27.04
C SER A 141 -32.10 -15.08 -27.67
N LEU A 142 -30.90 -15.53 -27.27
CA LEU A 142 -30.49 -16.89 -26.85
C LEU A 142 -31.20 -18.10 -27.47
N ARG A 143 -30.41 -18.91 -28.20
CA ARG A 143 -30.55 -20.38 -28.19
C ARG A 143 -29.21 -21.07 -27.95
N SER A 144 -29.30 -22.01 -27.03
CA SER A 144 -28.35 -23.02 -26.53
C SER A 144 -27.59 -23.78 -27.62
N CYS A 145 -26.28 -23.91 -27.45
CA CYS A 145 -25.52 -25.03 -27.99
C CYS A 145 -25.35 -26.07 -26.88
N ALA A 146 -26.03 -27.20 -27.02
CA ALA A 146 -25.90 -28.37 -26.17
C ALA A 146 -24.66 -29.16 -26.59
N LEU A 147 -23.70 -29.35 -25.67
CA LEU A 147 -22.73 -30.45 -25.56
C LEU A 147 -21.60 -30.01 -24.60
N CYS A 148 -21.88 -29.97 -23.29
CA CYS A 148 -20.85 -29.99 -22.26
C CYS A 148 -21.41 -30.55 -20.94
N PRO A 149 -20.90 -31.68 -20.43
CA PRO A 149 -21.37 -32.28 -19.18
C PRO A 149 -20.54 -31.77 -17.99
N CYS A 150 -20.93 -30.63 -17.41
CA CYS A 150 -20.50 -30.22 -16.06
C CYS A 150 -21.43 -29.17 -15.45
N GLN A 151 -22.58 -29.60 -14.93
CA GLN A 151 -23.38 -28.78 -14.01
C GLN A 151 -23.79 -29.61 -12.79
N THR A 152 -22.92 -29.63 -11.79
CA THR A 152 -23.35 -29.61 -10.39
C THR A 152 -23.00 -28.22 -9.88
N GLN A 153 -24.03 -27.39 -9.67
CA GLN A 153 -23.90 -26.03 -9.15
C GLN A 153 -23.29 -26.06 -7.74
N PRO A 154 -22.22 -25.29 -7.44
CA PRO A 154 -22.05 -24.73 -6.12
C PRO A 154 -22.98 -23.52 -6.00
N GLU A 155 -23.75 -23.47 -4.93
CA GLU A 155 -24.58 -22.33 -4.55
C GLU A 155 -23.76 -21.04 -4.64
N THR A 156 -24.14 -20.18 -5.59
CA THR A 156 -23.67 -18.81 -5.65
C THR A 156 -24.24 -18.06 -4.45
N VAL A 157 -23.40 -17.80 -3.44
CA VAL A 157 -23.64 -16.69 -2.52
C VAL A 157 -23.58 -15.43 -3.38
N GLY A 158 -24.75 -14.98 -3.82
CA GLY A 158 -24.89 -13.71 -4.50
C GLY A 158 -24.34 -12.62 -3.60
N THR A 159 -23.31 -11.92 -4.08
CA THR A 159 -22.99 -10.58 -3.59
C THR A 159 -24.20 -9.70 -3.86
N ALA A 160 -25.06 -9.56 -2.84
CA ALA A 160 -26.08 -8.53 -2.86
C ALA A 160 -25.39 -7.18 -3.07
N PRO A 161 -25.88 -6.32 -3.98
CA PRO A 161 -25.47 -4.93 -3.95
C PRO A 161 -25.85 -4.39 -2.58
N MET A 162 -24.89 -3.88 -1.82
CA MET A 162 -25.22 -3.04 -0.68
C MET A 162 -26.02 -1.87 -1.23
N ALA A 163 -27.30 -1.83 -0.84
CA ALA A 163 -28.20 -0.74 -1.19
C ALA A 163 -27.51 0.59 -0.90
N ALA A 164 -27.55 1.51 -1.87
CA ALA A 164 -27.30 2.92 -1.63
C ALA A 164 -28.18 3.34 -0.45
N GLY A 165 -27.55 3.56 0.71
CA GLY A 165 -28.24 4.13 1.86
C GLY A 165 -28.76 5.51 1.47
N ASP A 166 -29.96 5.86 1.94
CA ASP A 166 -30.59 7.17 1.76
C ASP A 166 -29.54 8.28 1.94
N ALA A 167 -29.10 8.88 0.84
CA ALA A 167 -28.22 10.04 0.90
C ALA A 167 -29.00 11.13 1.64
N ARG A 168 -28.56 11.46 2.86
CA ARG A 168 -29.17 12.54 3.65
C ARG A 168 -29.14 13.81 2.81
N SER A 169 -30.22 14.59 2.87
CA SER A 169 -30.28 15.89 2.21
C SER A 169 -29.08 16.75 2.62
N PRO A 170 -28.46 17.51 1.69
CA PRO A 170 -27.34 18.38 2.03
C PRO A 170 -27.67 19.26 3.23
N THR A 171 -26.78 19.25 4.22
CA THR A 171 -26.93 20.04 5.46
C THR A 171 -26.68 21.53 5.22
N GLY A 172 -26.09 21.89 4.07
CA GLY A 172 -25.56 23.23 3.80
C GLY A 172 -24.30 23.57 4.59
N ARG A 173 -23.76 22.61 5.38
CA ARG A 173 -22.57 22.78 6.23
C ARG A 173 -21.37 22.06 5.62
N ARG A 174 -20.18 22.57 5.91
CA ARG A 174 -18.90 22.09 5.40
C ARG A 174 -17.98 21.65 6.53
N VAL A 175 -17.30 20.53 6.33
CA VAL A 175 -16.15 20.12 7.14
C VAL A 175 -14.88 20.31 6.33
N VAL A 176 -13.85 20.85 6.98
CA VAL A 176 -12.50 20.94 6.40
C VAL A 176 -11.67 19.78 6.95
N MET A 177 -10.93 19.08 6.09
CA MET A 177 -10.03 17.99 6.45
C MET A 177 -8.59 18.44 6.21
N PHE A 178 -7.67 18.14 7.11
CA PHE A 178 -6.25 18.39 6.90
C PHE A 178 -5.40 17.17 7.31
N PRO A 179 -5.13 16.25 6.37
CA PRO A 179 -4.34 15.06 6.62
C PRO A 179 -2.86 15.37 6.79
N PHE A 180 -2.17 14.54 7.58
CA PHE A 180 -0.72 14.54 7.62
C PHE A 180 -0.17 13.92 6.33
N PRO A 181 0.90 14.46 5.71
CA PRO A 181 1.29 14.15 4.33
C PRO A 181 2.05 12.82 4.19
N PHE A 182 1.48 11.76 4.76
CA PHE A 182 1.96 10.39 4.66
C PHE A 182 0.78 9.47 4.36
N PRO A 183 0.94 8.46 3.47
CA PRO A 183 -0.20 7.64 3.02
C PRO A 183 -1.00 6.95 4.14
N SER A 184 -0.34 6.58 5.24
CA SER A 184 -0.99 5.96 6.41
C SER A 184 -1.91 6.91 7.19
N HIS A 185 -1.80 8.22 6.96
CA HIS A 185 -2.63 9.26 7.57
C HIS A 185 -3.69 9.77 6.58
N ILE A 186 -3.28 10.02 5.33
CA ILE A 186 -4.19 10.46 4.25
C ILE A 186 -5.34 9.48 4.06
N THR A 187 -5.03 8.19 3.93
CA THR A 187 -6.02 7.15 3.61
C THR A 187 -7.19 7.10 4.61
N PRO A 188 -6.97 6.93 5.94
CA PRO A 188 -8.07 6.90 6.88
C PRO A 188 -8.82 8.24 6.97
N MET A 189 -8.15 9.39 6.79
CA MET A 189 -8.83 10.68 6.78
C MET A 189 -9.75 10.86 5.58
N LEU A 190 -9.35 10.43 4.39
CA LEU A 190 -10.23 10.42 3.21
C LEU A 190 -11.37 9.41 3.35
N GLN A 191 -11.15 8.27 4.02
CA GLN A 191 -12.22 7.34 4.34
C GLN A 191 -13.27 7.97 5.28
N LEU A 192 -12.83 8.69 6.31
CA LEU A 192 -13.73 9.45 7.18
C LEU A 192 -14.45 10.55 6.40
N ALA A 193 -13.75 11.29 5.54
CA ALA A 193 -14.36 12.31 4.68
C ALA A 193 -15.52 11.75 3.84
N GLY A 194 -15.36 10.57 3.24
CA GLY A 194 -16.44 9.91 2.50
C GLY A 194 -17.65 9.59 3.37
N LEU A 195 -17.44 9.19 4.63
CA LEU A 195 -18.52 8.91 5.58
C LEU A 195 -19.26 10.18 6.04
N LEU A 196 -18.54 11.29 6.18
CA LEU A 196 -19.11 12.61 6.48
C LEU A 196 -19.90 13.15 5.28
N CYS A 197 -19.38 12.97 4.07
CA CYS A 197 -20.07 13.33 2.83
C CYS A 197 -21.38 12.56 2.66
N ALA A 198 -21.37 11.25 2.93
CA ALA A 198 -22.57 10.41 2.91
C ALA A 198 -23.66 10.85 3.91
N ARG A 199 -23.30 11.68 4.91
CA ARG A 199 -24.22 12.26 5.91
C ARG A 199 -24.65 13.69 5.59
N GLY A 200 -24.33 14.18 4.39
CA GLY A 200 -24.79 15.46 3.86
C GLY A 200 -23.87 16.65 4.18
N LEU A 201 -22.65 16.41 4.65
CA LEU A 201 -21.63 17.47 4.81
C LEU A 201 -20.87 17.67 3.49
N ALA A 202 -20.66 18.92 3.08
CA ALA A 202 -19.66 19.22 2.07
C ALA A 202 -18.26 19.02 2.66
N VAL A 203 -17.32 18.49 1.89
CA VAL A 203 -15.94 18.29 2.35
C VAL A 203 -14.97 19.14 1.53
N THR A 204 -14.12 19.91 2.22
CA THR A 204 -12.88 20.43 1.64
C THR A 204 -11.69 19.72 2.26
N VAL A 205 -10.79 19.18 1.45
CA VAL A 205 -9.49 18.66 1.89
C VAL A 205 -8.44 19.73 1.61
N LEU A 206 -7.94 20.35 2.68
CA LEU A 206 -6.70 21.10 2.61
C LEU A 206 -5.55 20.09 2.53
N HIS A 207 -4.50 20.37 1.76
CA HIS A 207 -3.34 19.49 1.69
C HIS A 207 -2.07 20.27 1.37
N THR A 208 -0.92 19.72 1.74
CA THR A 208 0.39 20.20 1.29
C THR A 208 0.68 19.70 -0.13
N ASP A 209 1.61 20.33 -0.84
CA ASP A 209 2.13 19.81 -2.11
C ASP A 209 3.07 18.60 -1.88
N PHE A 210 3.69 18.53 -0.70
CA PHE A 210 4.44 17.34 -0.27
C PHE A 210 3.48 16.16 -0.07
N ASN A 211 3.66 15.08 -0.85
CA ASN A 211 2.80 13.89 -0.87
C ASN A 211 1.30 14.23 -1.02
N ALA A 212 0.96 15.14 -1.92
CA ALA A 212 -0.42 15.54 -2.17
C ALA A 212 -1.31 14.33 -2.53
N PRO A 213 -2.55 14.25 -2.00
CA PRO A 213 -3.54 13.27 -2.45
C PRO A 213 -3.93 13.53 -3.90
N ASP A 214 -4.37 12.49 -4.62
CA ASP A 214 -4.85 12.60 -6.00
C ASP A 214 -6.34 12.97 -6.04
N PRO A 215 -6.71 14.21 -6.43
CA PRO A 215 -8.10 14.64 -6.44
C PRO A 215 -8.97 13.83 -7.40
N ALA A 216 -8.39 13.24 -8.45
CA ALA A 216 -9.14 12.46 -9.43
C ALA A 216 -9.75 11.18 -8.84
N ARG A 217 -9.22 10.71 -7.70
CA ARG A 217 -9.73 9.53 -6.98
C ARG A 217 -10.93 9.82 -6.08
N HIS A 218 -11.15 11.10 -5.74
CA HIS A 218 -12.23 11.52 -4.83
C HIS A 218 -12.95 12.76 -5.39
N PRO A 219 -13.61 12.65 -6.56
CA PRO A 219 -14.29 13.77 -7.22
C PRO A 219 -15.42 14.39 -6.38
N GLU A 220 -15.88 13.69 -5.33
CA GLU A 220 -16.89 14.17 -4.38
C GLU A 220 -16.35 15.23 -3.39
N PHE A 221 -15.03 15.39 -3.27
CA PHE A 221 -14.41 16.37 -2.37
C PHE A 221 -13.85 17.58 -3.13
N THR A 222 -13.77 18.72 -2.45
CA THR A 222 -12.99 19.87 -2.93
C THR A 222 -11.57 19.78 -2.38
N PHE A 223 -10.55 19.77 -3.24
CA PHE A 223 -9.16 19.82 -2.81
C PHE A 223 -8.60 21.23 -2.95
N VAL A 224 -7.90 21.71 -1.92
CA VAL A 224 -7.24 23.01 -1.92
C VAL A 224 -5.83 22.82 -1.38
N SER A 225 -4.83 23.08 -2.21
CA SER A 225 -3.46 23.12 -1.75
C SER A 225 -3.26 24.34 -0.87
N ILE A 226 -2.66 24.15 0.30
CA ILE A 226 -2.06 25.24 1.05
C ILE A 226 -0.70 25.48 0.39
N SER A 227 -0.71 26.29 -0.69
CA SER A 227 0.46 26.48 -1.56
C SER A 227 1.69 26.85 -0.72
N GLU A 228 2.59 25.88 -0.52
CA GLU A 228 3.71 25.99 0.42
C GLU A 228 5.01 25.57 -0.25
N SER A 229 6.02 26.44 -0.19
CA SER A 229 7.41 26.01 -0.34
C SER A 229 7.90 25.45 1.00
N ILE A 230 7.49 24.23 1.36
CA ILE A 230 8.09 23.52 2.50
C ILE A 230 9.60 23.48 2.26
N PRO A 231 10.42 23.96 3.22
CA PRO A 231 11.86 24.01 3.03
C PRO A 231 12.42 22.62 2.68
N ARG A 232 13.35 22.55 1.72
CA ARG A 232 13.91 21.26 1.24
C ARG A 232 14.59 20.50 2.37
N ASP A 233 15.25 21.21 3.28
CA ASP A 233 15.87 20.63 4.47
C ASP A 233 14.85 19.99 5.43
N VAL A 234 13.59 20.43 5.44
CA VAL A 234 12.51 19.75 6.18
C VAL A 234 12.07 18.48 5.44
N VAL A 235 11.90 18.56 4.12
CA VAL A 235 11.48 17.41 3.27
C VAL A 235 12.53 16.30 3.23
N ASP A 236 13.80 16.66 3.22
CA ASP A 236 14.91 15.72 3.10
C ASP A 236 15.50 15.32 4.47
N ASN A 237 14.90 15.77 5.58
CA ASN A 237 15.40 15.43 6.92
C ASN A 237 15.25 13.92 7.18
N ALA A 238 16.37 13.27 7.47
CA ALA A 238 16.44 11.84 7.77
C ALA A 238 15.86 11.49 9.15
N ASP A 239 15.83 12.44 10.09
CA ASP A 239 15.13 12.30 11.37
C ASP A 239 13.64 12.59 11.16
N MET A 240 12.85 11.52 11.21
CA MET A 240 11.40 11.58 11.03
C MET A 240 10.69 12.51 12.02
N VAL A 241 11.16 12.60 13.27
CA VAL A 241 10.52 13.45 14.28
C VAL A 241 10.85 14.92 14.03
N GLU A 242 12.09 15.23 13.70
CA GLU A 242 12.46 16.60 13.31
C GLU A 242 11.74 17.03 12.02
N GLN A 243 11.61 16.14 11.03
CA GLN A 243 10.80 16.38 9.85
C GLN A 243 9.36 16.71 10.22
N MET A 244 8.71 15.93 11.08
CA MET A 244 7.33 16.17 11.51
C MET A 244 7.17 17.50 12.25
N MET A 245 8.14 17.87 13.08
CA MET A 245 8.17 19.17 13.76
C MET A 245 8.38 20.32 12.77
N GLY A 246 9.29 20.17 11.81
CA GLY A 246 9.56 21.16 10.76
C GLY A 246 8.36 21.39 9.86
N LEU A 247 7.66 20.31 9.48
CA LEU A 247 6.37 20.39 8.79
C LEU A 247 5.38 21.19 9.61
N ASN A 248 5.25 20.92 10.92
CA ASN A 248 4.30 21.67 11.77
C ASN A 248 4.59 23.18 11.77
N ALA A 249 5.87 23.56 11.82
CA ALA A 249 6.27 24.96 11.77
C ALA A 249 6.03 25.61 10.39
N ALA A 250 6.34 24.89 9.31
CA ALA A 250 6.17 25.39 7.94
C ALA A 250 4.69 25.59 7.58
N CYS A 251 3.81 24.69 8.04
CA CYS A 251 2.41 24.69 7.63
C CYS A 251 1.46 25.55 8.48
N GLU A 252 1.89 26.07 9.63
CA GLU A 252 0.98 26.74 10.56
C GLU A 252 0.33 28.00 9.99
N ALA A 253 1.13 28.92 9.42
CA ALA A 253 0.63 30.16 8.86
C ALA A 253 -0.17 29.97 7.55
N PRO A 254 0.32 29.15 6.58
CA PRO A 254 -0.43 28.89 5.35
C PRO A 254 -1.76 28.16 5.60
N PHE A 255 -1.79 27.18 6.51
CA PHE A 255 -3.03 26.54 6.93
C PHE A 255 -4.02 27.56 7.53
N GLN A 256 -3.55 28.45 8.41
CA GLN A 256 -4.38 29.49 9.00
C GLN A 256 -4.96 30.44 7.94
N ALA A 257 -4.15 30.83 6.95
CA ALA A 257 -4.57 31.67 5.84
C ALA A 257 -5.62 30.98 4.96
N ALA A 258 -5.37 29.73 4.54
CA ALA A 258 -6.30 28.96 3.72
C ALA A 258 -7.64 28.73 4.42
N LEU A 259 -7.64 28.47 5.73
CA LEU A 259 -8.87 28.35 6.50
C LEU A 259 -9.65 29.67 6.57
N GLY A 260 -8.94 30.80 6.72
CA GLY A 260 -9.54 32.13 6.66
C GLY A 260 -10.13 32.48 5.29
N GLU A 261 -9.45 32.12 4.20
CA GLU A 261 -9.97 32.30 2.84
C GLU A 261 -11.24 31.48 2.60
N LEU A 262 -11.28 30.23 3.08
CA LEU A 262 -12.49 29.40 3.01
C LEU A 262 -13.66 30.01 3.80
N GLN A 263 -13.40 30.64 4.96
CA GLN A 263 -14.42 31.37 5.73
C GLN A 263 -14.94 32.59 4.97
N LEU A 264 -14.10 33.30 4.21
CA LEU A 264 -14.50 34.42 3.37
C LEU A 264 -15.34 33.97 2.17
N LEU A 265 -14.94 32.87 1.51
CA LEU A 265 -15.61 32.35 0.32
C LEU A 265 -16.99 31.76 0.61
N HIS A 266 -17.14 31.05 1.74
CA HIS A 266 -18.37 30.32 2.05
C HIS A 266 -19.19 30.94 3.20
N GLY A 267 -18.63 31.94 3.89
CA GLY A 267 -19.17 32.50 5.12
C GLY A 267 -18.74 31.69 6.35
N GLN A 268 -18.46 32.40 7.45
CA GLN A 268 -17.93 31.81 8.69
C GLN A 268 -18.80 30.66 9.24
N ARG A 269 -20.13 30.79 9.14
CA ARG A 269 -21.09 29.80 9.62
C ARG A 269 -21.31 28.61 8.67
N ALA A 270 -20.65 28.57 7.52
CA ALA A 270 -20.71 27.40 6.64
C ALA A 270 -19.81 26.27 7.15
N ILE A 271 -18.61 26.60 7.65
CA ILE A 271 -17.66 25.60 8.17
C ILE A 271 -18.08 25.20 9.59
N CYS A 272 -18.40 23.92 9.83
CA CYS A 272 -18.86 23.44 11.14
C CYS A 272 -17.70 23.00 12.02
N ALA A 273 -16.69 22.36 11.41
CA ALA A 273 -15.46 21.99 12.08
C ALA A 273 -14.34 21.81 11.05
N VAL A 274 -13.12 21.83 11.55
CA VAL A 274 -11.96 21.28 10.86
C VAL A 274 -11.51 20.00 11.56
N VAL A 275 -11.29 18.93 10.80
CA VAL A 275 -10.68 17.69 11.27
C VAL A 275 -9.24 17.67 10.82
N VAL A 276 -8.31 17.82 11.76
CA VAL A 276 -6.87 17.77 11.49
C VAL A 276 -6.31 16.44 11.95
N ASP A 277 -5.30 15.93 11.24
CA ASP A 277 -4.54 14.81 11.77
C ASP A 277 -3.87 15.17 13.10
N GLY A 278 -3.86 14.25 14.06
CA GLY A 278 -3.33 14.48 15.40
C GLY A 278 -1.82 14.73 15.46
N GLN A 279 -1.06 14.47 14.39
CA GLN A 279 0.35 14.88 14.27
C GLN A 279 0.50 16.38 13.97
N TRP A 280 -0.54 17.06 13.48
CA TRP A 280 -0.57 18.49 13.23
C TRP A 280 -0.92 19.30 14.50
N TYR A 281 -0.07 19.22 15.53
CA TYR A 281 -0.30 19.92 16.79
C TYR A 281 -0.42 21.44 16.62
N ALA A 282 0.33 22.04 15.70
CA ALA A 282 0.28 23.48 15.45
C ALA A 282 -1.05 23.91 14.81
N MET A 283 -1.65 23.06 13.96
CA MET A 283 -2.86 23.38 13.21
C MET A 283 -4.09 23.40 14.10
N LEU A 284 -4.11 22.63 15.19
CA LEU A 284 -5.14 22.73 16.23
C LEU A 284 -5.18 24.15 16.82
N GLY A 285 -4.00 24.70 17.14
CA GLY A 285 -3.86 26.07 17.62
C GLY A 285 -4.25 27.11 16.56
N ALA A 286 -3.82 26.92 15.32
CA ALA A 286 -4.16 27.79 14.19
C ALA A 286 -5.67 27.85 13.93
N ALA A 287 -6.34 26.71 13.88
CA ALA A 287 -7.78 26.63 13.71
C ALA A 287 -8.51 27.38 14.84
N LYS A 288 -8.10 27.17 16.10
CA LYS A 288 -8.67 27.89 17.25
C LYS A 288 -8.55 29.42 17.10
N ARG A 289 -7.44 29.95 16.58
CA ARG A 289 -7.26 31.39 16.36
C ARG A 289 -8.18 31.96 15.28
N THR A 290 -8.62 31.14 14.31
CA THR A 290 -9.64 31.53 13.31
C THR A 290 -11.08 31.40 13.81
N GLY A 291 -11.27 30.91 15.05
CA GLY A 291 -12.59 30.65 15.62
C GLY A 291 -13.31 29.43 15.06
N VAL A 292 -12.64 28.60 14.23
CA VAL A 292 -13.21 27.34 13.72
C VAL A 292 -12.95 26.22 14.73
N PRO A 293 -13.98 25.49 15.17
CA PRO A 293 -13.80 24.32 16.03
C PRO A 293 -12.92 23.25 15.37
N ALA A 294 -11.90 22.77 16.08
CA ALA A 294 -10.96 21.79 15.57
C ALA A 294 -11.12 20.43 16.27
N LEU A 295 -11.31 19.37 15.50
CA LEU A 295 -11.29 17.98 15.97
C LEU A 295 -9.98 17.34 15.54
N ALA A 296 -9.38 16.54 16.42
CA ALA A 296 -8.16 15.81 16.10
C ALA A 296 -8.48 14.38 15.69
N MET A 297 -8.08 13.97 14.50
CA MET A 297 -8.15 12.57 14.09
C MET A 297 -6.85 11.84 14.41
N ARG A 298 -6.96 10.71 15.10
CA ARG A 298 -5.85 9.79 15.38
C ARG A 298 -5.84 8.68 14.34
N ALA A 299 -4.77 8.62 13.55
CA ALA A 299 -4.48 7.53 12.63
C ALA A 299 -3.85 6.31 13.34
N ASP A 300 -3.52 6.45 14.63
CA ASP A 300 -3.08 5.37 15.53
C ASP A 300 -4.21 4.93 16.48
N GLY A 301 -3.96 3.88 17.27
CA GLY A 301 -4.90 3.36 18.24
C GLY A 301 -5.10 4.26 19.45
N ALA A 302 -6.24 4.13 20.13
CA ALA A 302 -6.55 4.88 21.35
C ALA A 302 -5.53 4.59 22.47
N ALA A 303 -5.01 3.36 22.57
CA ALA A 303 -3.98 3.01 23.54
C ALA A 303 -2.68 3.80 23.32
N THR A 304 -2.27 3.96 22.07
CA THR A 304 -1.11 4.78 21.69
C THR A 304 -1.35 6.22 22.08
N PHE A 305 -2.49 6.78 21.71
CA PHE A 305 -2.81 8.15 22.03
C PHE A 305 -2.89 8.42 23.54
N LEU A 306 -3.49 7.51 24.31
CA LEU A 306 -3.53 7.59 25.77
C LEU A 306 -2.12 7.57 26.38
N SER A 307 -1.19 6.77 25.82
CA SER A 307 0.21 6.78 26.26
C SER A 307 0.90 8.12 26.00
N MET A 308 0.55 8.81 24.91
CA MET A 308 1.04 10.15 24.60
C MET A 308 0.50 11.18 25.59
N LEU A 309 -0.81 11.15 25.88
CA LEU A 309 -1.40 12.03 26.89
C LEU A 309 -0.78 11.83 28.28
N ALA A 310 -0.40 10.59 28.62
CA ALA A 310 0.28 10.29 29.86
C ALA A 310 1.77 10.72 29.91
N THR A 311 2.39 11.10 28.79
CA THR A 311 3.84 11.36 28.73
C THR A 311 4.30 12.48 29.68
N PRO A 312 3.60 13.63 29.80
CA PRO A 312 3.98 14.67 30.76
C PRO A 312 3.97 14.19 32.22
N ARG A 313 2.95 13.40 32.63
CA ARG A 313 2.90 12.85 34.00
C ARG A 313 3.99 11.81 34.24
N LEU A 314 4.31 10.99 33.24
CA LEU A 314 5.38 10.00 33.32
C LEU A 314 6.77 10.66 33.43
N ARG A 315 6.97 11.79 32.74
CA ARG A 315 8.18 12.61 32.87
C ARG A 315 8.29 13.24 34.26
N ALA A 316 7.20 13.83 34.77
CA ALA A 316 7.15 14.40 36.11
C ALA A 316 7.43 13.35 37.21
N ALA A 317 6.98 12.11 37.01
CA ALA A 317 7.27 10.98 37.91
C ALA A 317 8.69 10.41 37.77
N GLY A 318 9.52 10.96 36.86
CA GLY A 318 10.89 10.49 36.62
C GLY A 318 10.97 9.14 35.87
N CYS A 319 9.87 8.69 35.25
CA CYS A 319 9.87 7.47 34.43
C CYS A 319 10.50 7.71 33.05
N LEU A 320 10.48 8.95 32.56
CA LEU A 320 11.01 9.36 31.26
C LEU A 320 11.99 10.54 31.40
N PRO A 321 13.08 10.60 30.61
CA PRO A 321 13.56 9.54 29.70
C PRO A 321 14.08 8.31 30.46
N VAL A 322 14.15 7.16 29.79
CA VAL A 322 14.52 5.90 30.47
C VAL A 322 16.01 5.84 30.78
N LYS A 323 16.39 6.14 32.02
CA LYS A 323 17.79 6.06 32.47
C LYS A 323 18.20 4.61 32.78
N GLY A 324 18.62 3.86 31.76
CA GLY A 324 19.59 2.74 31.82
C GLY A 324 19.28 1.52 32.70
N LYS A 325 18.09 1.37 33.31
CA LYS A 325 17.77 0.23 34.19
C LYS A 325 16.87 -0.78 33.48
N LEU A 326 17.40 -1.96 33.15
CA LEU A 326 16.65 -3.08 32.55
C LEU A 326 15.41 -3.48 33.35
N VAL A 327 15.45 -3.34 34.69
CA VAL A 327 14.30 -3.62 35.57
C VAL A 327 13.15 -2.63 35.33
N ALA A 328 13.46 -1.34 35.12
CA ALA A 328 12.45 -0.31 34.86
C ALA A 328 11.72 -0.56 33.52
N LEU A 329 12.40 -1.14 32.52
CA LEU A 329 11.81 -1.47 31.23
C LEU A 329 10.73 -2.56 31.29
N ALA A 330 10.75 -3.41 32.31
CA ALA A 330 9.73 -4.46 32.49
C ALA A 330 8.51 -3.99 33.31
N GLN A 331 8.61 -2.82 33.94
CA GLN A 331 7.56 -2.30 34.82
C GLN A 331 6.32 -1.89 34.02
N THR A 332 5.17 -2.46 34.38
CA THR A 332 3.86 -2.05 33.89
C THR A 332 3.53 -0.64 34.37
N LEU A 333 2.97 0.18 33.49
CA LEU A 333 2.67 1.59 33.74
C LEU A 333 1.26 1.74 34.33
N PRO A 334 1.11 2.29 35.55
CA PRO A 334 -0.19 2.48 36.18
C PRO A 334 -1.14 3.33 35.32
N GLY A 335 -2.33 2.77 35.07
CA GLY A 335 -3.38 3.39 34.27
C GLY A 335 -3.21 3.20 32.75
N LEU A 336 -2.12 2.58 32.31
CA LEU A 336 -1.82 2.27 30.90
C LEU A 336 -1.67 0.76 30.67
N GLU A 337 -2.18 -0.09 31.56
CA GLU A 337 -2.09 -1.54 31.42
C GLU A 337 -2.65 -2.00 30.06
N PRO A 338 -1.99 -2.94 29.36
CA PRO A 338 -0.84 -3.76 29.78
C PRO A 338 0.54 -3.18 29.41
N LEU A 339 0.64 -1.88 29.09
CA LEU A 339 1.89 -1.27 28.63
C LEU A 339 2.94 -1.23 29.72
N ARG A 340 4.18 -1.52 29.33
CA ARG A 340 5.38 -1.33 30.14
C ARG A 340 6.15 -0.12 29.64
N LEU A 341 7.12 0.33 30.43
CA LEU A 341 8.00 1.43 30.03
C LEU A 341 8.69 1.20 28.67
N ARG A 342 9.09 -0.05 28.37
CA ARG A 342 9.68 -0.40 27.06
C ARG A 342 8.72 -0.38 25.88
N ASP A 343 7.41 -0.44 26.15
CA ASP A 343 6.38 -0.52 25.11
C ASP A 343 5.98 0.89 24.63
N LEU A 344 6.42 1.96 25.31
CA LEU A 344 6.18 3.35 24.92
C LEU A 344 6.86 3.72 23.59
N ILE A 345 6.37 4.79 22.98
CA ILE A 345 6.79 5.26 21.65
C ILE A 345 8.28 5.58 21.62
N ARG A 346 8.99 4.97 20.66
CA ARG A 346 10.41 5.23 20.37
C ARG A 346 10.63 5.27 18.87
N VAL A 347 11.32 6.29 18.37
CA VAL A 347 11.60 6.42 16.94
C VAL A 347 13.09 6.20 16.71
N ALA A 348 13.42 5.12 15.99
CA ALA A 348 14.81 4.81 15.68
C ALA A 348 15.41 5.90 14.79
N GLY A 349 16.59 6.41 15.16
CA GLY A 349 17.26 7.52 14.46
C GLY A 349 16.98 8.90 15.06
N SER A 350 16.00 9.02 15.96
CA SER A 350 15.69 10.28 16.66
C SER A 350 16.18 10.26 18.10
N ASP A 351 16.60 11.42 18.59
CA ASP A 351 16.94 11.63 20.01
C ASP A 351 15.70 11.47 20.91
N GLU A 352 15.87 10.85 22.08
CA GLU A 352 14.75 10.54 23.00
C GLU A 352 14.08 11.81 23.53
N GLU A 353 14.83 12.86 23.86
CA GLU A 353 14.23 14.12 24.30
C GLU A 353 13.49 14.84 23.16
N THR A 354 13.96 14.71 21.92
CA THR A 354 13.24 15.21 20.73
C THR A 354 11.91 14.47 20.51
N VAL A 355 11.90 13.14 20.63
CA VAL A 355 10.66 12.34 20.60
C VAL A 355 9.69 12.78 21.71
N LEU A 356 10.18 12.90 22.95
CA LEU A 356 9.37 13.31 24.09
C LEU A 356 8.83 14.74 23.93
N ARG A 357 9.62 15.65 23.39
CA ARG A 357 9.20 17.03 23.06
C ARG A 357 8.06 17.02 22.06
N PHE A 358 8.18 16.26 20.98
CA PHE A 358 7.12 16.13 19.97
C PHE A 358 5.82 15.56 20.56
N ILE A 359 5.91 14.48 21.34
CA ILE A 359 4.75 13.89 22.02
C ILE A 359 4.10 14.88 22.99
N THR A 360 4.90 15.66 23.72
CA THR A 360 4.41 16.69 24.64
C THR A 360 3.66 17.79 23.89
N LEU A 361 4.20 18.27 22.78
CA LEU A 361 3.54 19.28 21.93
C LEU A 361 2.17 18.80 21.43
N ILE A 362 2.08 17.53 21.01
CA ILE A 362 0.80 16.91 20.64
C ILE A 362 -0.14 16.88 21.84
N ALA A 363 0.28 16.33 22.97
CA ALA A 363 -0.58 16.20 24.15
C ALA A 363 -1.10 17.57 24.65
N ASP A 364 -0.26 18.60 24.62
CA ASP A 364 -0.62 19.95 25.04
C ASP A 364 -1.59 20.61 24.05
N ALA A 365 -1.35 20.47 22.75
CA ALA A 365 -2.28 20.96 21.73
C ALA A 365 -3.66 20.29 21.82
N MET A 366 -3.71 18.98 22.09
CA MET A 366 -4.96 18.24 22.29
C MET A 366 -5.76 18.79 23.47
N ARG A 367 -5.10 19.09 24.60
CA ARG A 367 -5.76 19.67 25.78
C ARG A 367 -6.19 21.12 25.56
N ALA A 368 -5.36 21.92 24.90
CA ALA A 368 -5.57 23.35 24.78
C ALA A 368 -6.55 23.73 23.66
N SER A 369 -6.57 22.97 22.56
CA SER A 369 -7.15 23.43 21.30
C SER A 369 -8.09 22.45 20.61
N SER A 370 -8.15 21.18 21.02
CA SER A 370 -9.08 20.22 20.43
C SER A 370 -10.47 20.32 21.06
N ALA A 371 -11.51 20.33 20.22
CA ALA A 371 -12.91 20.20 20.60
C ALA A 371 -13.30 18.74 20.88
N GLY A 372 -12.49 17.77 20.48
CA GLY A 372 -12.80 16.34 20.57
C GLY A 372 -11.87 15.51 19.68
N VAL A 373 -11.82 14.21 19.95
CA VAL A 373 -10.89 13.30 19.27
C VAL A 373 -11.67 12.27 18.47
N VAL A 374 -11.22 12.00 17.25
CA VAL A 374 -11.76 10.98 16.37
C VAL A 374 -10.71 9.89 16.20
N VAL A 375 -11.05 8.64 16.48
CA VAL A 375 -10.08 7.52 16.43
C VAL A 375 -10.63 6.43 15.52
N ASN A 376 -9.79 5.94 14.61
CA ASN A 376 -10.12 4.78 13.77
C ASN A 376 -10.00 3.47 14.58
N THR A 377 -10.92 3.28 15.52
CA THR A 377 -11.02 2.14 16.43
C THR A 377 -12.49 1.88 16.77
N PHE A 378 -12.78 0.86 17.56
CA PHE A 378 -14.13 0.56 18.07
C PHE A 378 -14.08 0.03 19.52
N ASP A 379 -15.21 0.10 20.23
CA ASP A 379 -15.28 -0.19 21.66
C ASP A 379 -14.79 -1.59 22.05
N GLY A 380 -15.03 -2.60 21.20
CA GLY A 380 -14.64 -3.99 21.47
C GLY A 380 -13.13 -4.19 21.64
N ILE A 381 -12.29 -3.32 21.07
CA ILE A 381 -10.83 -3.45 21.18
C ILE A 381 -10.16 -2.40 22.07
N GLU A 382 -10.74 -1.21 22.20
CA GLU A 382 -10.13 -0.08 22.94
C GLU A 382 -11.15 0.79 23.72
N GLY A 383 -12.34 0.28 24.02
CA GLY A 383 -13.37 0.99 24.79
C GLY A 383 -12.88 1.60 26.12
N PRO A 384 -12.16 0.83 26.97
CA PRO A 384 -11.61 1.37 28.22
C PRO A 384 -10.62 2.54 28.01
N GLU A 385 -9.82 2.49 26.95
CA GLU A 385 -8.86 3.53 26.60
C GLU A 385 -9.58 4.81 26.14
N LEU A 386 -10.66 4.67 25.36
CA LEU A 386 -11.51 5.79 24.94
C LEU A 386 -12.14 6.52 26.14
N VAL A 387 -12.64 5.78 27.14
CA VAL A 387 -13.19 6.37 28.38
C VAL A 387 -12.11 7.15 29.14
N LYS A 388 -10.90 6.62 29.23
CA LYS A 388 -9.78 7.32 29.87
C LYS A 388 -9.39 8.59 29.10
N ILE A 389 -9.35 8.54 27.77
CA ILE A 389 -9.08 9.73 26.92
C ILE A 389 -10.15 10.80 27.16
N GLN A 390 -11.43 10.42 27.22
CA GLN A 390 -12.52 11.35 27.49
C GLN A 390 -12.35 12.02 28.86
N GLY A 391 -11.97 11.26 29.90
CA GLY A 391 -11.67 11.79 31.22
C GLY A 391 -10.45 12.74 31.22
N GLU A 392 -9.36 12.36 30.58
CA GLU A 392 -8.13 13.16 30.53
C GLU A 392 -8.27 14.47 29.76
N LEU A 393 -9.08 14.48 28.70
CA LEU A 393 -9.31 15.68 27.88
C LEU A 393 -10.52 16.49 28.32
N SER A 394 -11.44 15.89 29.10
CA SER A 394 -12.78 16.46 29.35
C SER A 394 -13.50 16.84 28.04
N ARG A 395 -13.32 16.02 27.01
CA ARG A 395 -13.86 16.18 25.65
C ARG A 395 -14.32 14.84 25.09
N PRO A 396 -15.25 14.82 24.14
CA PRO A 396 -15.66 13.58 23.48
C PRO A 396 -14.51 12.90 22.74
N ALA A 397 -14.52 11.56 22.76
CA ALA A 397 -13.68 10.71 21.92
C ALA A 397 -14.60 9.77 21.12
N PHE A 398 -14.50 9.80 19.80
CA PHE A 398 -15.38 9.07 18.88
C PHE A 398 -14.63 7.90 18.24
N ALA A 399 -15.15 6.69 18.44
CA ALA A 399 -14.63 5.46 17.86
C ALA A 399 -15.32 5.19 16.52
N VAL A 400 -14.77 5.76 15.44
CA VAL A 400 -15.40 5.75 14.10
C VAL A 400 -14.91 4.60 13.20
N GLY A 401 -14.14 3.68 13.76
CA GLY A 401 -13.55 2.56 13.03
C GLY A 401 -14.42 1.32 13.01
N PRO A 402 -14.09 0.34 12.15
CA PRO A 402 -13.00 0.36 11.18
C PRO A 402 -13.37 1.09 9.88
N LEU A 403 -12.71 2.23 9.61
CA LEU A 403 -13.06 3.14 8.50
C LEU A 403 -13.01 2.47 7.11
N HIS A 404 -12.06 1.56 6.92
CA HIS A 404 -11.87 0.87 5.63
C HIS A 404 -13.02 -0.07 5.24
N LEU A 405 -13.83 -0.52 6.21
CA LEU A 405 -15.04 -1.33 5.94
C LEU A 405 -16.28 -0.46 5.77
N LEU A 406 -16.33 0.69 6.46
CA LEU A 406 -17.49 1.58 6.46
C LEU A 406 -17.50 2.51 5.24
N SER A 407 -16.33 2.98 4.83
CA SER A 407 -16.23 4.05 3.85
C SER A 407 -16.49 3.57 2.42
N PRO A 408 -17.31 4.28 1.65
CA PRO A 408 -17.47 4.05 0.22
C PRO A 408 -16.31 4.64 -0.60
N ALA A 409 -15.42 5.42 0.01
CA ALA A 409 -14.33 6.12 -0.67
C ALA A 409 -13.39 5.15 -1.39
N ALA A 410 -12.87 5.59 -2.54
CA ALA A 410 -11.91 4.81 -3.31
C ALA A 410 -10.69 4.46 -2.44
N VAL A 411 -10.21 3.22 -2.57
CA VAL A 411 -9.01 2.78 -1.86
C VAL A 411 -7.82 3.53 -2.44
N GLU A 412 -7.14 4.34 -1.64
CA GLU A 412 -5.83 4.85 -2.01
C GLU A 412 -4.90 3.67 -2.30
N HIS A 413 -4.47 3.54 -3.56
CA HIS A 413 -3.41 2.61 -3.88
C HIS A 413 -2.14 3.11 -3.21
N GLY A 414 -1.44 2.21 -2.51
CA GLY A 414 -0.12 2.51 -1.98
C GLY A 414 0.83 2.97 -3.08
N LEU A 415 2.04 3.37 -2.70
CA LEU A 415 3.08 3.91 -3.60
C LEU A 415 3.40 3.02 -4.83
N HIS A 416 2.96 1.75 -4.84
CA HIS A 416 3.24 0.77 -5.87
C HIS A 416 1.96 0.06 -6.33
N ALA A 417 1.87 -0.24 -7.63
CA ALA A 417 0.80 -1.06 -8.18
C ALA A 417 0.83 -2.48 -7.57
N PRO A 418 -0.30 -3.01 -7.07
CA PRO A 418 -0.34 -4.32 -6.44
C PRO A 418 -0.15 -5.47 -7.46
N ASP A 419 0.69 -6.45 -7.13
CA ASP A 419 0.77 -7.72 -7.87
C ASP A 419 -0.41 -8.61 -7.47
N ARG A 420 -1.50 -8.51 -8.23
CA ARG A 420 -2.69 -9.34 -8.03
C ARG A 420 -2.48 -10.81 -8.39
N GLY A 421 -1.39 -11.16 -9.08
CA GLY A 421 -1.00 -12.55 -9.32
C GLY A 421 -0.64 -13.30 -8.05
N CYS A 422 -0.53 -12.63 -6.90
CA CYS A 422 -0.44 -13.28 -5.60
C CYS A 422 -1.73 -14.01 -5.19
N LEU A 423 -2.91 -13.52 -5.61
CA LEU A 423 -4.20 -14.11 -5.24
C LEU A 423 -4.37 -15.50 -5.87
N SER A 424 -4.07 -15.64 -7.16
CA SER A 424 -4.09 -16.96 -7.83
C SER A 424 -3.09 -17.95 -7.24
N TRP A 425 -1.96 -17.46 -6.69
CA TRP A 425 -1.02 -18.31 -5.97
C TRP A 425 -1.59 -18.76 -4.61
N LEU A 426 -2.31 -17.89 -3.90
CA LEU A 426 -3.00 -18.23 -2.65
C LEU A 426 -4.12 -19.25 -2.88
N ASP A 427 -4.80 -19.22 -4.03
CA ASP A 427 -5.85 -20.18 -4.38
C ASP A 427 -5.36 -21.63 -4.43
N ALA A 428 -4.10 -21.86 -4.78
CA ALA A 428 -3.49 -23.19 -4.81
C ALA A 428 -3.17 -23.75 -3.42
N HIS A 429 -3.39 -22.98 -2.34
CA HIS A 429 -3.05 -23.37 -0.97
C HIS A 429 -4.29 -23.80 -0.16
N ARG A 430 -4.05 -24.63 0.85
CA ARG A 430 -5.08 -25.07 1.79
C ARG A 430 -5.55 -23.90 2.66
N PRO A 431 -6.79 -23.90 3.16
CA PRO A 431 -7.25 -22.88 4.10
C PRO A 431 -6.33 -22.75 5.32
N ARG A 432 -6.09 -21.51 5.76
CA ARG A 432 -5.29 -21.17 6.94
C ARG A 432 -3.91 -21.84 6.96
N SER A 433 -3.21 -21.89 5.83
CA SER A 433 -1.91 -22.55 5.70
C SER A 433 -0.76 -21.63 5.27
N VAL A 434 -1.07 -20.42 4.80
CA VAL A 434 -0.10 -19.45 4.31
C VAL A 434 0.12 -18.35 5.33
N LEU A 435 1.37 -18.00 5.57
CA LEU A 435 1.75 -16.80 6.31
C LEU A 435 1.88 -15.61 5.35
N TYR A 436 1.17 -14.52 5.61
CA TYR A 436 1.44 -13.25 4.94
C TYR A 436 2.52 -12.48 5.70
N VAL A 437 3.46 -11.82 5.01
CA VAL A 437 4.55 -11.05 5.62
C VAL A 437 4.63 -9.66 4.98
N SER A 438 4.45 -8.62 5.79
CA SER A 438 4.56 -7.21 5.35
C SER A 438 4.91 -6.31 6.53
N LEU A 439 6.01 -5.55 6.40
CA LEU A 439 6.44 -4.57 7.41
C LEU A 439 6.04 -3.12 7.05
N GLY A 440 4.97 -2.96 6.27
CA GLY A 440 4.41 -1.65 5.93
C GLY A 440 5.13 -0.91 4.80
N SER A 441 4.77 0.37 4.62
CA SER A 441 5.18 1.22 3.50
C SER A 441 6.56 1.86 3.67
N VAL A 442 7.05 2.02 4.90
CA VAL A 442 8.27 2.81 5.18
C VAL A 442 9.35 2.06 5.96
N ALA A 443 9.03 1.01 6.72
CA ALA A 443 10.01 0.33 7.57
C ALA A 443 11.12 -0.34 6.77
N ARG A 444 12.38 0.00 7.04
CA ARG A 444 13.57 -0.59 6.40
C ARG A 444 14.29 -1.49 7.41
N ILE A 445 14.82 -2.61 6.93
CA ILE A 445 15.60 -3.54 7.75
C ILE A 445 17.01 -3.73 7.20
N ASP A 446 17.93 -4.14 8.07
CA ASP A 446 19.30 -4.43 7.69
C ASP A 446 19.38 -5.77 6.97
N ARG A 447 20.41 -5.95 6.15
CA ARG A 447 20.61 -7.20 5.40
C ARG A 447 20.74 -8.42 6.31
N ALA A 448 21.39 -8.28 7.46
CA ALA A 448 21.54 -9.36 8.44
C ALA A 448 20.17 -9.79 9.01
N VAL A 449 19.30 -8.83 9.34
CA VAL A 449 17.93 -9.11 9.81
C VAL A 449 17.14 -9.81 8.71
N PHE A 450 17.22 -9.34 7.47
CA PHE A 450 16.57 -9.99 6.34
C PHE A 450 17.01 -11.46 6.19
N GLN A 451 18.30 -11.74 6.33
CA GLN A 451 18.84 -13.10 6.21
C GLN A 451 18.32 -14.01 7.32
N GLU A 452 18.24 -13.54 8.58
CA GLU A 452 17.66 -14.32 9.67
C GLU A 452 16.15 -14.55 9.47
N MET A 453 15.41 -13.54 9.01
CA MET A 453 14.00 -13.69 8.65
C MET A 453 13.80 -14.74 7.54
N ALA A 454 14.57 -14.64 6.45
CA ALA A 454 14.49 -15.57 5.34
C ALA A 454 14.84 -17.01 5.75
N ALA A 455 15.90 -17.18 6.55
CA ALA A 455 16.30 -18.46 7.09
C ALA A 455 15.25 -19.05 8.05
N GLY A 456 14.65 -18.22 8.92
CA GLY A 456 13.58 -18.63 9.83
C GLY A 456 12.30 -19.02 9.09
N LEU A 457 11.91 -18.27 8.05
CA LEU A 457 10.80 -18.62 7.16
C LEU A 457 11.03 -19.98 6.49
N ALA A 458 12.21 -20.18 5.89
CA ALA A 458 12.56 -21.44 5.25
C ALA A 458 12.55 -22.61 6.24
N ALA A 459 13.16 -22.45 7.41
CA ALA A 459 13.24 -23.47 8.45
C ALA A 459 11.88 -23.79 9.10
N SER A 460 10.92 -22.87 9.05
CA SER A 460 9.55 -23.12 9.55
C SER A 460 8.79 -24.13 8.69
N GLY A 461 9.12 -24.25 7.41
CA GLY A 461 8.40 -25.07 6.42
C GLY A 461 7.00 -24.53 6.04
N VAL A 462 6.58 -23.39 6.60
CA VAL A 462 5.29 -22.74 6.35
C VAL A 462 5.34 -22.03 4.99
N PRO A 463 4.37 -22.26 4.08
CA PRO A 463 4.23 -21.44 2.87
C PRO A 463 4.00 -19.97 3.22
N PHE A 464 4.63 -19.04 2.51
CA PHE A 464 4.53 -17.62 2.84
C PHE A 464 4.39 -16.71 1.61
N LEU A 465 3.67 -15.62 1.75
CA LEU A 465 3.62 -14.52 0.79
C LEU A 465 4.31 -13.31 1.42
N TRP A 466 5.46 -12.88 0.88
CA TRP A 466 6.25 -11.80 1.46
C TRP A 466 6.34 -10.60 0.52
N VAL A 467 5.92 -9.44 1.03
CA VAL A 467 6.07 -8.14 0.37
C VAL A 467 7.51 -7.62 0.57
N LEU A 468 8.25 -7.49 -0.53
CA LEU A 468 9.59 -6.90 -0.60
C LEU A 468 9.57 -5.70 -1.54
N ARG A 469 9.18 -4.54 -1.00
CA ARG A 469 9.13 -3.29 -1.76
C ARG A 469 10.53 -2.75 -2.10
N PRO A 470 10.67 -1.95 -3.16
CA PRO A 470 11.90 -1.19 -3.41
C PRO A 470 12.33 -0.38 -2.17
N GLY A 471 13.63 -0.35 -1.88
CA GLY A 471 14.17 0.35 -0.70
C GLY A 471 13.97 -0.35 0.66
N PHE A 472 13.43 -1.58 0.67
CA PHE A 472 13.20 -2.35 1.90
C PHE A 472 14.48 -2.63 2.71
N LEU A 473 15.62 -2.84 2.02
CA LEU A 473 16.92 -3.03 2.66
C LEU A 473 17.65 -1.70 2.83
N ARG A 474 18.31 -1.50 3.98
CA ARG A 474 19.12 -0.30 4.23
C ARG A 474 20.34 -0.20 3.31
N ASP A 475 21.03 -1.33 3.10
CA ASP A 475 22.34 -1.40 2.42
C ASP A 475 22.29 -1.89 0.96
N ALA A 476 21.11 -1.91 0.35
CA ALA A 476 21.01 -2.15 -1.09
C ALA A 476 21.25 -0.81 -1.79
N GLY A 477 22.48 -0.55 -2.22
CA GLY A 477 22.75 0.57 -3.12
C GLY A 477 21.87 0.47 -4.36
N ASP A 478 21.60 1.61 -5.02
CA ASP A 478 20.74 1.72 -6.21
C ASP A 478 21.21 0.86 -7.41
N GLU A 479 22.37 0.19 -7.29
CA GLU A 479 23.01 -0.64 -8.31
C GLU A 479 22.57 -2.12 -8.34
N GLN A 480 21.80 -2.65 -7.37
CA GLN A 480 21.32 -4.04 -7.40
C GLN A 480 19.78 -4.14 -7.42
N GLY A 481 19.17 -3.86 -8.56
CA GLY A 481 17.73 -3.99 -8.82
C GLY A 481 17.17 -5.42 -8.84
N ALA A 482 17.88 -6.42 -8.28
CA ALA A 482 17.36 -7.77 -8.12
C ALA A 482 16.92 -7.97 -6.65
N PRO A 483 15.68 -8.42 -6.39
CA PRO A 483 15.26 -8.73 -5.04
C PRO A 483 16.20 -9.77 -4.43
N PRO A 484 16.54 -9.65 -3.14
CA PRO A 484 17.40 -10.62 -2.46
C PRO A 484 16.80 -12.04 -2.62
N LEU A 485 17.64 -12.99 -3.02
CA LEU A 485 17.23 -14.37 -3.24
C LEU A 485 16.92 -15.03 -1.89
N LEU A 486 15.79 -15.74 -1.84
CA LEU A 486 15.48 -16.62 -0.73
C LEU A 486 16.35 -17.89 -0.78
N PRO A 487 16.58 -18.58 0.36
CA PRO A 487 17.25 -19.87 0.38
C PRO A 487 16.54 -20.89 -0.52
N GLU A 488 17.29 -21.78 -1.19
CA GLU A 488 16.73 -22.84 -2.03
C GLU A 488 15.73 -23.72 -1.26
N GLY A 489 14.67 -24.19 -1.94
CA GLY A 489 13.64 -25.03 -1.34
C GLY A 489 12.56 -24.29 -0.54
N HIS A 490 12.53 -22.95 -0.56
CA HIS A 490 11.43 -22.18 0.04
C HIS A 490 10.07 -22.48 -0.61
N LYS A 491 9.00 -22.41 0.19
CA LYS A 491 7.60 -22.51 -0.28
C LYS A 491 6.92 -21.14 -0.40
N GLY A 492 7.74 -20.09 -0.46
CA GLY A 492 7.25 -18.70 -0.45
C GLY A 492 7.11 -18.05 -1.83
N LYS A 493 6.19 -17.09 -1.96
CA LYS A 493 6.09 -16.15 -3.09
C LYS A 493 6.52 -14.75 -2.63
N LEU A 494 7.39 -14.12 -3.41
CA LEU A 494 7.81 -12.72 -3.21
C LEU A 494 7.02 -11.81 -4.14
N VAL A 495 6.59 -10.66 -3.65
CA VAL A 495 5.95 -9.61 -4.45
C VAL A 495 6.47 -8.24 -4.02
N SER A 496 6.52 -7.27 -4.93
CA SER A 496 6.92 -5.90 -4.58
C SER A 496 5.84 -5.17 -3.77
N TRP A 497 4.57 -5.45 -4.08
CA TRP A 497 3.41 -4.90 -3.39
C TRP A 497 2.22 -5.86 -3.51
N ALA A 498 1.41 -5.96 -2.46
CA ALA A 498 0.25 -6.87 -2.43
C ALA A 498 -1.06 -6.09 -2.19
N PRO A 499 -2.20 -6.55 -2.74
CA PRO A 499 -3.51 -6.06 -2.34
C PRO A 499 -3.85 -6.57 -0.93
N GLN A 500 -3.25 -5.97 0.10
CA GLN A 500 -3.21 -6.49 1.47
C GLN A 500 -4.59 -6.86 2.03
N ARG A 501 -5.61 -6.03 1.83
CA ARG A 501 -6.98 -6.28 2.28
C ARG A 501 -7.54 -7.60 1.72
N GLU A 502 -7.35 -7.83 0.42
CA GLU A 502 -7.80 -9.05 -0.25
C GLU A 502 -6.96 -10.26 0.17
N VAL A 503 -5.65 -10.07 0.35
CA VAL A 503 -4.77 -11.12 0.87
C VAL A 503 -5.21 -11.54 2.27
N LEU A 504 -5.38 -10.61 3.21
CA LEU A 504 -5.81 -10.90 4.58
C LEU A 504 -7.19 -11.57 4.63
N ALA A 505 -8.12 -11.18 3.75
CA ALA A 505 -9.42 -11.82 3.63
C ALA A 505 -9.39 -13.21 2.95
N HIS A 506 -8.28 -13.57 2.30
CA HIS A 506 -8.17 -14.81 1.54
C HIS A 506 -8.15 -16.05 2.44
N ARG A 507 -8.94 -17.07 2.09
CA ARG A 507 -9.13 -18.30 2.88
C ARG A 507 -7.83 -19.01 3.29
N SER A 508 -6.80 -18.90 2.44
CA SER A 508 -5.51 -19.57 2.62
C SER A 508 -4.62 -18.89 3.66
N ILE A 509 -4.85 -17.62 4.00
CA ILE A 509 -4.07 -16.93 5.03
C ILE A 509 -4.42 -17.50 6.40
N GLY A 510 -3.39 -17.95 7.12
CA GLY A 510 -3.48 -18.49 8.47
C GLY A 510 -2.82 -17.62 9.54
N GLY A 511 -1.99 -16.66 9.13
CA GLY A 511 -1.33 -15.72 10.02
C GLY A 511 -0.69 -14.56 9.26
N PHE A 512 -0.41 -13.48 9.97
CA PHE A 512 0.21 -12.29 9.42
C PHE A 512 1.40 -11.85 10.25
N TRP A 513 2.58 -11.85 9.64
CA TRP A 513 3.78 -11.25 10.21
C TRP A 513 3.88 -9.78 9.79
N THR A 514 3.78 -8.90 10.78
CA THR A 514 3.62 -7.46 10.57
C THR A 514 4.41 -6.61 11.55
N HIS A 515 4.78 -5.42 11.07
CA HIS A 515 5.31 -4.34 11.90
C HIS A 515 4.30 -3.73 12.89
N CYS A 516 3.02 -4.12 12.85
CA CYS A 516 1.98 -3.63 13.76
C CYS A 516 1.57 -2.16 13.59
N GLY A 517 1.77 -1.58 12.40
CA GLY A 517 1.17 -0.28 12.08
C GLY A 517 -0.36 -0.34 12.11
N TRP A 518 -1.00 0.72 12.62
CA TRP A 518 -2.41 0.69 13.02
C TRP A 518 -3.40 0.34 11.90
N ASN A 519 -3.24 0.88 10.69
CA ASN A 519 -4.10 0.51 9.55
C ASN A 519 -4.01 -0.99 9.20
N SER A 520 -2.83 -1.59 9.33
CA SER A 520 -2.69 -3.04 9.14
C SER A 520 -3.36 -3.83 10.27
N MET A 521 -3.35 -3.32 11.51
CA MET A 521 -4.08 -3.90 12.65
C MET A 521 -5.59 -3.83 12.45
N MET A 522 -6.10 -2.64 12.11
CA MET A 522 -7.20 -2.38 11.16
C MET A 522 -7.74 -3.63 10.45
N GLU A 523 -7.10 -3.88 9.32
CA GLU A 523 -7.47 -4.88 8.34
C GLU A 523 -7.35 -6.31 8.90
N THR A 524 -6.37 -6.55 9.76
CA THR A 524 -6.08 -7.89 10.30
C THR A 524 -7.11 -8.36 11.31
N ILE A 525 -7.53 -7.46 12.21
CA ILE A 525 -8.60 -7.70 13.17
C ILE A 525 -9.91 -7.95 12.43
N CYS A 526 -10.20 -7.13 11.41
CA CYS A 526 -11.37 -7.31 10.54
C CYS A 526 -11.34 -8.65 9.78
N ALA A 527 -10.16 -9.11 9.36
CA ALA A 527 -10.00 -10.40 8.69
C ALA A 527 -10.07 -11.61 9.64
N GLY A 528 -9.82 -11.40 10.93
CA GLY A 528 -9.75 -12.46 11.95
C GLY A 528 -8.49 -13.31 11.84
N VAL A 529 -7.36 -12.69 11.50
CA VAL A 529 -6.09 -13.38 11.24
C VAL A 529 -5.13 -13.22 12.44
N PRO A 530 -4.56 -14.31 12.99
CA PRO A 530 -3.54 -14.24 14.02
C PRO A 530 -2.28 -13.50 13.60
N VAL A 531 -1.60 -12.88 14.56
CA VAL A 531 -0.47 -11.97 14.28
C VAL A 531 0.86 -12.47 14.82
N LEU A 532 1.91 -12.40 14.01
CA LEU A 532 3.30 -12.34 14.46
C LEU A 532 3.76 -10.89 14.43
N ALA A 533 3.90 -10.28 15.60
CA ALA A 533 4.22 -8.87 15.77
C ALA A 533 5.74 -8.65 15.78
N GLN A 534 6.22 -7.76 14.91
CA GLN A 534 7.62 -7.30 14.86
C GLN A 534 7.66 -5.78 14.79
N PRO A 535 7.41 -5.06 15.89
CA PRO A 535 7.44 -3.61 15.89
C PRO A 535 8.82 -3.11 15.45
N CYS A 536 8.83 -2.09 14.59
CA CYS A 536 10.06 -1.48 14.09
C CYS A 536 10.32 -0.11 14.74
N PHE A 537 9.30 0.75 14.88
CA PHE A 537 9.43 2.10 15.44
C PHE A 537 8.06 2.70 15.84
N ALA A 538 8.09 3.88 16.45
CA ALA A 538 6.95 4.70 16.84
C ALA A 538 5.91 3.96 17.71
N ASP A 539 4.65 3.95 17.29
CA ASP A 539 3.49 3.40 17.98
C ASP A 539 3.41 1.86 17.96
N GLN A 540 4.22 1.22 17.13
CA GLN A 540 4.11 -0.20 16.82
C GLN A 540 4.34 -1.09 18.04
N THR A 541 5.17 -0.66 18.99
CA THR A 541 5.43 -1.39 20.25
C THR A 541 4.19 -1.47 21.14
N VAL A 542 3.37 -0.40 21.16
CA VAL A 542 2.08 -0.36 21.86
C VAL A 542 1.13 -1.37 21.23
N SER A 543 0.97 -1.32 19.90
CA SER A 543 0.13 -2.25 19.13
C SER A 543 0.55 -3.70 19.33
N ALA A 544 1.87 -3.99 19.29
CA ALA A 544 2.40 -5.33 19.52
C ALA A 544 2.10 -5.85 20.93
N ARG A 545 2.13 -4.98 21.95
CA ARG A 545 1.76 -5.33 23.33
C ARG A 545 0.28 -5.66 23.43
N TYR A 546 -0.59 -4.91 22.75
CA TYR A 546 -2.03 -5.19 22.72
C TYR A 546 -2.33 -6.51 22.01
N VAL A 547 -1.73 -6.75 20.85
CA VAL A 547 -1.83 -8.02 20.11
C VAL A 547 -1.50 -9.23 20.98
N SER A 548 -0.41 -9.16 21.76
CA SER A 548 0.08 -10.30 22.54
C SER A 548 -0.56 -10.45 23.92
N GLN A 549 -0.92 -9.35 24.60
CA GLN A 549 -1.32 -9.37 26.01
C GLN A 549 -2.77 -8.96 26.25
N ARG A 550 -3.31 -8.00 25.47
CA ARG A 550 -4.66 -7.50 25.67
C ARG A 550 -5.67 -8.34 24.91
N TRP A 551 -5.47 -8.44 23.60
CA TRP A 551 -6.32 -9.21 22.70
C TRP A 551 -5.89 -10.68 22.66
N GLY A 552 -4.59 -10.93 22.85
CA GLY A 552 -4.02 -12.27 22.86
C GLY A 552 -4.24 -13.03 21.55
N VAL A 553 -4.27 -12.30 20.43
CA VAL A 553 -4.47 -12.81 19.06
C VAL A 553 -3.15 -13.11 18.34
N GLY A 554 -2.01 -12.87 19.00
CA GLY A 554 -0.71 -13.02 18.37
C GLY A 554 0.44 -13.31 19.32
N LEU A 555 1.64 -13.30 18.74
CA LEU A 555 2.93 -13.44 19.40
C LEU A 555 3.81 -12.25 19.00
N ALA A 556 4.67 -11.79 19.90
CA ALA A 556 5.73 -10.85 19.54
C ALA A 556 7.02 -11.62 19.23
N VAL A 557 7.67 -11.31 18.11
CA VAL A 557 9.05 -11.71 17.86
C VAL A 557 9.90 -11.03 18.93
N GLY A 558 10.63 -11.80 19.73
CA GLY A 558 11.43 -11.27 20.83
C GLY A 558 12.53 -10.30 20.37
N GLU A 559 13.24 -9.70 21.32
CA GLU A 559 14.33 -8.76 21.04
C GLU A 559 15.47 -9.38 20.21
N MET A 560 15.68 -10.71 20.33
CA MET A 560 16.61 -11.47 19.49
C MET A 560 15.89 -12.04 18.28
N MET A 561 16.26 -11.54 17.10
CA MET A 561 15.69 -11.92 15.82
C MET A 561 16.59 -12.90 15.07
N ASP A 562 16.76 -14.09 15.65
CA ASP A 562 17.45 -15.21 15.00
C ASP A 562 16.47 -16.20 14.36
N ARG A 563 16.95 -16.91 13.34
CA ARG A 563 16.18 -17.89 12.57
C ARG A 563 15.49 -18.96 13.41
N VAL A 564 16.07 -19.36 14.55
CA VAL A 564 15.52 -20.45 15.39
C VAL A 564 14.30 -19.94 16.14
N ASN A 565 14.43 -18.77 16.77
CA ASN A 565 13.32 -18.11 17.45
C ASN A 565 12.20 -17.74 16.48
N ILE A 566 12.53 -17.26 15.28
CA ILE A 566 11.56 -16.98 14.22
C ILE A 566 10.83 -18.27 13.82
N ALA A 567 11.54 -19.36 13.51
CA ALA A 567 10.91 -20.61 13.10
C ALA A 567 10.01 -21.19 14.21
N ASN A 568 10.40 -21.07 15.48
CA ASN A 568 9.60 -21.52 16.61
C ASN A 568 8.35 -20.66 16.83
N ALA A 569 8.47 -19.34 16.73
CA ALA A 569 7.33 -18.42 16.84
C ALA A 569 6.33 -18.64 15.70
N LEU A 570 6.83 -18.85 14.47
CA LEU A 570 6.00 -19.18 13.32
C LEU A 570 5.28 -20.51 13.50
N LYS A 571 5.98 -21.54 14.00
CA LYS A 571 5.33 -22.80 14.34
C LYS A 571 4.22 -22.56 15.35
N GLY A 572 4.50 -21.96 16.51
CA GLY A 572 3.49 -21.72 17.55
C GLY A 572 2.32 -20.82 17.13
N LEU A 573 2.47 -20.00 16.09
CA LEU A 573 1.35 -19.23 15.51
C LEU A 573 0.53 -20.08 14.51
N MET A 574 1.20 -20.83 13.65
CA MET A 574 0.60 -21.48 12.47
C MET A 574 0.16 -22.93 12.73
N THR A 575 0.67 -23.59 13.78
CA THR A 575 0.30 -24.96 14.15
C THR A 575 -1.12 -25.03 14.74
N ARG A 576 -1.67 -26.24 14.72
CA ARG A 576 -2.95 -26.58 15.38
C ARG A 576 -2.78 -27.06 16.82
N ASP A 577 -1.71 -26.65 17.48
CA ASP A 577 -1.60 -26.83 18.92
C ASP A 577 -2.56 -25.90 19.67
N GLU A 578 -2.71 -26.14 20.97
CA GLU A 578 -3.64 -25.40 21.84
C GLU A 578 -3.39 -23.89 21.80
N GLY A 579 -2.11 -23.48 21.73
CA GLY A 579 -1.74 -22.07 21.65
C GLY A 579 -2.18 -21.43 20.34
N GLY A 580 -1.84 -22.03 19.20
CA GLY A 580 -2.25 -21.55 17.89
C GLY A 580 -3.77 -21.48 17.75
N GLU A 581 -4.48 -22.49 18.28
CA GLU A 581 -5.95 -22.55 18.19
C GLU A 581 -6.62 -21.48 19.05
N MET A 582 -6.13 -21.26 20.28
CA MET A 582 -6.61 -20.18 21.15
C MET A 582 -6.48 -18.80 20.48
N ARG A 583 -5.35 -18.52 19.81
CA ARG A 583 -5.15 -17.24 19.09
C ARG A 583 -6.11 -17.10 17.92
N ARG A 584 -6.34 -18.18 17.16
CA ARG A 584 -7.32 -18.20 16.08
C ARG A 584 -8.74 -17.97 16.58
N GLN A 585 -9.11 -18.60 17.68
CA GLN A 585 -10.43 -18.39 18.29
C GLN A 585 -10.63 -16.95 18.72
N ARG A 586 -9.62 -16.34 19.37
CA ARG A 586 -9.64 -14.91 19.76
C ARG A 586 -9.70 -13.99 18.55
N ALA A 587 -8.91 -14.24 17.52
CA ALA A 587 -8.95 -13.46 16.28
C ALA A 587 -10.32 -13.57 15.59
N SER A 588 -10.91 -14.76 15.57
CA SER A 588 -12.26 -14.97 15.06
C SER A 588 -13.32 -14.28 15.92
N HIS A 589 -13.14 -14.22 17.24
CA HIS A 589 -14.05 -13.49 18.13
C HIS A 589 -14.03 -11.99 17.82
N LEU A 590 -12.85 -11.37 17.71
CA LEU A 590 -12.75 -9.96 17.34
C LEU A 590 -13.36 -9.68 15.96
N LYS A 591 -13.19 -10.59 14.99
CA LYS A 591 -13.86 -10.48 13.68
C LYS A 591 -15.39 -10.49 13.81
N THR A 592 -15.94 -11.29 14.71
CA THR A 592 -17.38 -11.28 15.00
C THR A 592 -17.80 -9.95 15.61
N GLU A 593 -17.04 -9.40 16.56
CA GLU A 593 -17.32 -8.07 17.13
C GLU A 593 -17.28 -6.98 16.07
N VAL A 594 -16.30 -7.02 15.15
CA VAL A 594 -16.26 -6.13 13.98
C VAL A 594 -17.52 -6.27 13.14
N SER A 595 -17.95 -7.51 12.85
CA SER A 595 -19.14 -7.76 12.03
C SER A 595 -20.41 -7.17 12.67
N LEU A 596 -20.50 -7.20 14.00
CA LEU A 596 -21.60 -6.58 14.75
C LEU A 596 -21.50 -5.06 14.75
N CYS A 597 -20.32 -4.48 14.91
CA CYS A 597 -20.16 -3.02 14.99
C CYS A 597 -20.39 -2.32 13.65
N VAL A 598 -20.07 -2.97 12.51
CA VAL A 598 -20.28 -2.42 11.16
C VAL A 598 -21.64 -2.78 10.55
N ALA A 599 -22.43 -3.64 11.20
CA ALA A 599 -23.77 -3.98 10.74
C ALA A 599 -24.67 -2.73 10.68
N LYS A 600 -25.80 -2.82 9.96
CA LYS A 600 -26.79 -1.73 9.92
C LYS A 600 -27.29 -1.42 11.33
N GLY A 601 -27.13 -0.17 11.78
CA GLY A 601 -27.45 0.26 13.15
C GLY A 601 -26.41 -0.15 14.20
N GLY A 602 -25.26 -0.69 13.78
CA GLY A 602 -24.13 -1.02 14.64
C GLY A 602 -23.42 0.21 15.19
N SER A 603 -22.61 0.00 16.24
CA SER A 603 -21.96 1.07 17.00
C SER A 603 -21.03 1.94 16.17
N ALA A 604 -20.35 1.41 15.15
CA ALA A 604 -19.43 2.20 14.35
C ALA A 604 -20.17 3.21 13.47
N GLY A 605 -21.31 2.82 12.87
CA GLY A 605 -22.17 3.74 12.12
C GLY A 605 -22.75 4.84 13.00
N LEU A 606 -23.24 4.45 14.20
CA LEU A 606 -23.76 5.39 15.20
C LEU A 606 -22.68 6.36 15.71
N ALA A 607 -21.44 5.90 15.89
CA ALA A 607 -20.34 6.77 16.30
C ALA A 607 -20.05 7.86 15.26
N VAL A 608 -20.17 7.56 13.96
CA VAL A 608 -20.06 8.57 12.90
C VAL A 608 -21.28 9.50 12.89
N ASP A 609 -22.49 8.98 13.13
CA ASP A 609 -23.70 9.83 13.25
C ASP A 609 -23.55 10.82 14.41
N ASN A 610 -23.14 10.33 15.58
CA ASN A 610 -22.86 11.15 16.77
C ASN A 610 -21.76 12.18 16.52
N LEU A 611 -20.73 11.81 15.75
CA LEU A 611 -19.67 12.74 15.35
C LEU A 611 -20.23 13.89 14.49
N VAL A 612 -21.08 13.58 13.50
CA VAL A 612 -21.72 14.59 12.65
C VAL A 612 -22.64 15.50 13.47
N GLU A 613 -23.47 14.93 14.35
CA GLU A 613 -24.34 15.70 15.25
C GLU A 613 -23.51 16.63 16.15
N TYR A 614 -22.41 16.12 16.70
CA TYR A 614 -21.49 16.93 17.49
C TYR A 614 -20.87 18.06 16.67
N MET A 615 -20.34 17.77 15.48
CA MET A 615 -19.78 18.79 14.57
C MET A 615 -20.78 19.89 14.24
N LEU A 616 -22.05 19.54 14.04
CA LEU A 616 -23.10 20.51 13.73
C LEU A 616 -23.53 21.35 14.94
N SER A 617 -23.26 20.86 16.15
CA SER A 617 -23.56 21.56 17.41
C SER A 617 -22.46 22.52 17.89
N LEU A 618 -21.25 22.39 17.35
CA LEU A 618 -20.12 23.31 17.60
C LEU A 618 -20.34 24.66 16.89
#